data_AF-A0A5N6YWR3-F1
#
_entry.id   AF-A0A5N6YWR3-F1
#
_cell.length_a   1.000
_cell.length_b   1.000
_cell.length_c   1.000
_cell.angle_alpha   90.00
_cell.angle_beta   90.00
_cell.angle_gamma   90.00
#
_symmetry.space_group_name_H-M   'P 1'
#
loop_
_entity.id
_entity.type
_entity.pdbx_description
1 polymer ?
#
loop_
_entity_poly.entity_id
_entity_poly.type
_entity_poly.pdbx_seq_one_letter_code
_entity_poly.pdbx_strand_id
1 'polypeptide(L)'
;MTTSLLITLDGEPLHDSETLGYGRTGVVISRDHSAVKLPLRHPWSSDSDVQSNMEVIEHEPSVYRRFFKSFPKDQVDGIVPCLGVRPNATQLTYMENGDLRAYLEKNQPSRAVQIQWFRQMARALEQIMINVFLSPILLRSTRNVLLDSDLSINIFDLSEESLLPLTNYTKFDFDLCNNGIPKDGRALWPLRNSLHRSDGLWLGPIIENSWAEGGFQNAHHVLEQDNRLWLNTRLPISSWPYPNHVKNSVVML
;
A
#
# COMPACT_ATOMS: atom_id res chain seq x y z
N MET A 1 13.11 28.63 18.96
CA MET A 1 11.76 28.13 18.67
C MET A 1 11.84 27.46 17.32
N THR A 2 11.67 26.14 17.25
CA THR A 2 11.59 25.41 15.99
C THR A 2 10.29 25.81 15.32
N THR A 3 10.37 26.58 14.24
CA THR A 3 9.24 26.88 13.36
C THR A 3 8.78 25.56 12.74
N SER A 4 7.52 25.19 12.96
CA SER A 4 6.95 24.03 12.28
C SER A 4 7.07 24.20 10.77
N LEU A 5 7.47 23.13 10.10
CA LEU A 5 7.59 23.11 8.64
C LEU A 5 6.21 22.99 7.96
N LEU A 6 5.15 22.77 8.73
CA LEU A 6 3.80 22.45 8.25
C LEU A 6 2.78 23.41 8.86
N ILE A 7 1.82 23.85 8.05
CA ILE A 7 0.75 24.76 8.47
C ILE A 7 -0.62 24.23 8.04
N THR A 8 -1.67 24.66 8.74
CA THR A 8 -3.05 24.41 8.34
C THR A 8 -3.40 25.21 7.08
N LEU A 9 -4.56 24.92 6.48
CA LEU A 9 -5.10 25.72 5.39
C LEU A 9 -5.41 27.17 5.80
N ASP A 10 -5.57 27.44 7.09
CA ASP A 10 -5.79 28.79 7.62
C ASP A 10 -4.46 29.53 7.91
N GLY A 11 -3.32 28.84 7.76
CA GLY A 11 -1.99 29.40 7.99
C GLY A 11 -1.42 29.18 9.39
N GLU A 12 -2.14 28.46 10.25
CA GLU A 12 -1.70 28.18 11.63
C GLU A 12 -0.65 27.06 11.66
N PRO A 13 0.41 27.15 12.49
CA PRO A 13 1.40 26.10 12.61
C PRO A 13 0.80 24.77 13.10
N LEU A 14 1.16 23.67 12.44
CA LEU A 14 0.87 22.33 12.95
C LEU A 14 1.95 21.90 13.93
N HIS A 15 1.58 21.43 15.12
CA HIS A 15 2.54 20.98 16.11
C HIS A 15 3.13 19.62 15.75
N ASP A 16 4.44 19.45 15.95
CA ASP A 16 5.12 18.17 15.71
C ASP A 16 4.52 17.03 16.56
N SER A 17 4.02 17.34 17.76
CA SER A 17 3.36 16.36 18.64
C SER A 17 2.01 15.87 18.10
N GLU A 18 1.36 16.67 17.26
CA GLU A 18 0.11 16.29 16.61
C GLU A 18 0.36 15.62 15.26
N THR A 19 1.53 15.84 14.65
CA THR A 19 1.85 15.33 13.32
C THR A 19 2.29 13.88 13.39
N LEU A 20 1.50 12.99 12.78
CA LEU A 20 1.81 11.56 12.67
C LEU A 20 2.73 11.27 11.48
N GLY A 21 2.62 12.07 10.42
CA GLY A 21 3.46 11.96 9.23
C GLY A 21 2.94 12.82 8.09
N TYR A 22 3.71 12.93 7.03
CA TYR A 22 3.28 13.60 5.80
C TYR A 22 3.83 12.89 4.57
N GLY A 23 3.04 12.92 3.50
CA GLY A 23 3.35 12.36 2.20
C GLY A 23 3.58 13.45 1.16
N ARG A 24 3.35 13.10 -0.11
CA ARG A 24 3.51 14.04 -1.23
C ARG A 24 2.45 15.13 -1.24
N THR A 25 1.20 14.76 -0.94
CA THR A 25 0.03 15.63 -1.14
C THR A 25 -0.74 15.89 0.16
N GLY A 26 -0.48 15.13 1.22
CA GLY A 26 -1.21 15.24 2.48
C GLY A 26 -0.31 15.17 3.71
N VAL A 27 -0.80 15.76 4.80
CA VAL A 27 -0.28 15.62 6.16
C VAL A 27 -1.32 14.86 6.99
N VAL A 28 -0.87 13.98 7.88
CA VAL A 28 -1.72 13.24 8.80
C VAL A 28 -1.43 13.72 10.22
N ILE A 29 -2.47 14.12 10.92
CA ILE A 29 -2.39 14.57 12.30
C ILE A 29 -3.28 13.72 13.21
N SER A 30 -2.91 13.60 14.48
CA SER A 30 -3.74 13.01 15.52
C SER A 30 -4.68 14.06 16.10
N ARG A 31 -5.99 13.79 16.08
CA ARG A 31 -7.03 14.62 16.72
C ARG A 31 -8.15 13.75 17.25
N ASP A 32 -8.58 13.98 18.48
CA ASP A 32 -9.74 13.32 19.09
C ASP A 32 -9.74 11.78 18.92
N HIS A 33 -8.60 11.14 19.23
CA HIS A 33 -8.39 9.70 19.08
C HIS A 33 -8.55 9.16 17.64
N SER A 34 -8.50 10.03 16.65
CA SER A 34 -8.56 9.70 15.23
C SER A 34 -7.32 10.22 14.50
N ALA A 35 -7.04 9.63 13.34
CA ALA A 35 -6.10 10.21 12.38
C ALA A 35 -6.88 11.08 11.40
N VAL A 36 -6.43 12.33 11.18
CA VAL A 36 -7.03 13.25 10.22
C VAL A 36 -6.01 13.57 9.15
N LYS A 37 -6.33 13.19 7.91
CA LYS A 37 -5.53 13.53 6.73
C LYS A 37 -6.02 14.85 6.16
N LEU A 38 -5.11 15.79 6.00
CA LEU A 38 -5.32 17.13 5.47
C LEU A 38 -4.42 17.36 4.24
N PRO A 39 -4.76 18.30 3.36
CA PRO A 39 -3.88 18.75 2.29
C PRO A 39 -2.56 19.26 2.86
N LEU A 40 -1.46 18.87 2.22
CA LEU A 40 -0.14 19.33 2.61
C LEU A 40 0.01 20.82 2.28
N ARG A 41 0.44 21.60 3.27
CA ARG A 41 0.80 23.01 3.10
C ARG A 41 2.03 23.35 3.92
N HIS A 42 3.01 23.95 3.26
CA HIS A 42 4.18 24.55 3.87
C HIS A 42 4.02 26.08 3.91
N PRO A 43 4.74 26.80 4.78
CA PRO A 43 4.77 28.27 4.79
C PRO A 43 5.14 28.91 3.44
N TRP A 44 5.87 28.18 2.60
CA TRP A 44 6.32 28.58 1.27
C TRP A 44 5.56 27.91 0.12
N SER A 45 4.47 27.18 0.39
CA SER A 45 3.63 26.61 -0.67
C SER A 45 2.91 27.71 -1.44
N SER A 46 2.86 27.59 -2.78
CA SER A 46 2.03 28.46 -3.60
C SER A 46 0.55 28.06 -3.52
N ASP A 47 -0.36 28.98 -3.86
CA ASP A 47 -1.80 28.67 -3.92
C ASP A 47 -2.10 27.53 -4.90
N SER A 48 -1.33 27.44 -5.99
CA SER A 48 -1.46 26.35 -6.96
C SER A 48 -1.08 24.99 -6.34
N ASP A 49 -0.01 24.93 -5.54
CA ASP A 49 0.41 23.68 -4.88
C ASP A 49 -0.66 23.22 -3.90
N VAL A 50 -1.19 24.15 -3.11
CA VAL A 50 -2.24 23.86 -2.12
C VAL A 50 -3.51 23.40 -2.82
N GLN A 51 -3.90 24.04 -3.93
CA GLN A 51 -5.06 23.65 -4.73
C GLN A 51 -4.93 22.23 -5.28
N SER A 52 -3.77 21.88 -5.86
CA SER A 52 -3.53 20.51 -6.34
C SER A 52 -3.58 19.48 -5.20
N ASN A 53 -3.05 19.82 -4.02
CA ASN A 53 -3.11 18.95 -2.85
C ASN A 53 -4.54 18.78 -2.33
N MET A 54 -5.34 19.85 -2.33
CA MET A 54 -6.77 19.79 -1.96
C MET A 54 -7.53 18.87 -2.90
N GLU A 55 -7.35 19.01 -4.21
CA GLU A 55 -8.00 18.16 -5.20
C GLU A 55 -7.70 16.67 -4.94
N VAL A 56 -6.45 16.31 -4.68
CA VAL A 56 -6.09 14.91 -4.37
C VAL A 56 -6.80 14.39 -3.11
N ILE A 57 -6.87 15.20 -2.04
CA ILE A 57 -7.55 14.82 -0.80
C ILE A 57 -9.06 14.73 -0.98
N GLU A 58 -9.67 15.58 -1.80
CA GLU A 58 -11.12 15.56 -2.08
C GLU A 58 -11.56 14.33 -2.88
N HIS A 59 -10.67 13.78 -3.72
CA HIS A 59 -10.95 12.59 -4.52
C HIS A 59 -10.83 11.27 -3.71
N GLU A 60 -9.95 11.20 -2.72
CA GLU A 60 -9.73 10.00 -1.89
C GLU A 60 -11.01 9.43 -1.23
N PRO A 61 -11.91 10.24 -0.67
CA PRO A 61 -13.24 9.79 -0.22
C PRO A 61 -14.05 8.99 -1.23
N SER A 62 -13.93 9.29 -2.52
CA SER A 62 -14.67 8.57 -3.57
C SER A 62 -14.18 7.12 -3.71
N VAL A 63 -12.88 6.89 -3.48
CA VAL A 63 -12.26 5.56 -3.46
C VAL A 63 -12.79 4.76 -2.29
N TYR A 64 -12.77 5.32 -1.08
CA TYR A 64 -13.34 4.68 0.10
C TYR A 64 -14.83 4.36 -0.09
N ARG A 65 -15.62 5.29 -0.63
CA ARG A 65 -17.06 5.05 -0.89
C ARG A 65 -17.29 3.92 -1.90
N ARG A 66 -16.51 3.88 -2.99
CA ARG A 66 -16.61 2.81 -4.00
C ARG A 66 -16.21 1.47 -3.39
N PHE A 67 -15.11 1.45 -2.64
CA PHE A 67 -14.59 0.24 -2.00
C PHE A 67 -15.57 -0.33 -0.97
N PHE A 68 -16.05 0.49 -0.02
CA PHE A 68 -17.03 0.07 0.99
C PHE A 68 -18.46 -0.14 0.47
N LYS A 69 -18.74 0.23 -0.78
CA LYS A 69 -19.99 -0.16 -1.46
C LYS A 69 -19.91 -1.60 -1.98
N SER A 70 -18.72 -2.03 -2.40
CA SER A 70 -18.48 -3.37 -2.93
C SER A 70 -18.32 -4.43 -1.84
N PHE A 71 -17.88 -4.05 -0.64
CA PHE A 71 -17.72 -4.96 0.48
C PHE A 71 -18.51 -4.48 1.70
N PRO A 72 -19.29 -5.35 2.34
CA PRO A 72 -19.77 -5.12 3.70
C PRO A 72 -18.62 -4.73 4.63
N LYS A 73 -18.84 -3.82 5.58
CA LYS A 73 -17.78 -3.33 6.49
C LYS A 73 -17.09 -4.44 7.27
N ASP A 74 -17.81 -5.51 7.58
CA ASP A 74 -17.34 -6.71 8.28
C ASP A 74 -16.52 -7.66 7.39
N GLN A 75 -16.50 -7.45 6.08
CA GLN A 75 -15.72 -8.23 5.11
C GLN A 75 -14.46 -7.51 4.62
N VAL A 76 -14.33 -6.21 4.92
CA VAL A 76 -13.11 -5.47 4.61
C VAL A 76 -12.04 -5.81 5.65
N ASP A 77 -11.01 -6.52 5.22
CA ASP A 77 -9.82 -6.85 6.01
C ASP A 77 -8.61 -6.13 5.42
N GLY A 78 -7.86 -5.42 6.26
CA GLY A 78 -6.58 -4.82 5.91
C GLY A 78 -6.60 -3.46 5.21
N ILE A 79 -7.69 -2.68 5.34
CA ILE A 79 -7.75 -1.27 4.90
C ILE A 79 -8.12 -0.39 6.10
N VAL A 80 -7.42 0.72 6.30
CA VAL A 80 -7.72 1.65 7.39
C VAL A 80 -9.17 2.14 7.30
N PRO A 81 -10.01 1.96 8.35
CA PRO A 81 -11.40 2.37 8.27
C PRO A 81 -11.53 3.90 8.21
N CYS A 82 -12.31 4.36 7.22
CA CYS A 82 -12.72 5.75 7.10
C CYS A 82 -13.91 6.05 8.00
N LEU A 83 -13.69 6.90 9.01
CA LEU A 83 -14.68 7.30 10.02
C LEU A 83 -15.60 8.41 9.50
N GLY A 84 -15.07 9.27 8.64
CA GLY A 84 -15.81 10.39 8.10
C GLY A 84 -15.03 11.19 7.07
N VAL A 85 -15.76 11.92 6.24
CA VAL A 85 -15.19 12.80 5.21
C VAL A 85 -15.73 14.19 5.45
N ARG A 86 -14.83 15.17 5.49
CA ARG A 86 -15.12 16.60 5.61
C ARG A 86 -14.49 17.34 4.41
N PRO A 87 -14.94 18.57 4.11
CA PRO A 87 -14.24 19.41 3.13
C PRO A 87 -12.76 19.50 3.50
N ASN A 88 -11.88 19.17 2.54
CA ASN A 88 -10.42 19.17 2.73
C ASN A 88 -9.90 18.30 3.89
N ALA A 89 -10.64 17.27 4.32
CA ALA A 89 -10.16 16.38 5.37
C ALA A 89 -10.80 14.99 5.31
N THR A 90 -9.96 13.96 5.48
CA THR A 90 -10.43 12.58 5.64
C THR A 90 -10.11 12.11 7.05
N GLN A 91 -11.13 11.70 7.80
CA GLN A 91 -10.98 11.17 9.16
C GLN A 91 -10.93 9.65 9.11
N LEU A 92 -9.93 9.10 9.75
CA LEU A 92 -9.54 7.71 9.72
C LEU A 92 -9.34 7.18 11.13
N THR A 93 -9.46 5.87 11.26
CA THR A 93 -9.14 5.19 12.53
C THR A 93 -7.66 5.37 12.84
N TYR A 94 -7.35 5.71 14.09
CA TYR A 94 -5.98 5.81 14.55
C TYR A 94 -5.36 4.42 14.75
N MET A 95 -4.14 4.23 14.25
CA MET A 95 -3.41 2.97 14.29
C MET A 95 -2.34 3.05 15.38
N GLU A 96 -2.58 2.39 16.52
CA GLU A 96 -1.81 2.60 17.76
C GLU A 96 -0.32 2.28 17.64
N ASN A 97 0.04 1.31 16.81
CA ASN A 97 1.41 0.86 16.66
C ASN A 97 2.16 1.57 15.52
N GLY A 98 1.52 2.55 14.87
CA GLY A 98 2.12 3.37 13.81
C GLY A 98 2.39 2.59 12.53
N ASP A 99 3.37 3.05 11.74
CA ASP A 99 3.74 2.37 10.50
C ASP A 99 4.64 1.15 10.73
N LEU A 100 4.49 0.16 9.85
CA LEU A 100 5.18 -1.13 9.94
C LEU A 100 6.71 -0.98 9.92
N ARG A 101 7.25 0.00 9.18
CA ARG A 101 8.69 0.23 9.12
C ARG A 101 9.22 0.71 10.47
N ALA A 102 8.63 1.76 11.03
CA ALA A 102 9.02 2.28 12.33
C ALA A 102 8.82 1.25 13.45
N TYR A 103 7.79 0.40 13.34
CA TYR A 103 7.58 -0.70 14.27
C TYR A 103 8.69 -1.76 14.19
N LEU A 104 9.07 -2.20 12.98
CA LEU A 104 10.13 -3.19 12.75
C LEU A 104 11.52 -2.70 13.15
N GLU A 105 11.78 -1.39 13.15
CA GLU A 105 13.04 -0.81 13.64
C GLU A 105 13.21 -0.99 15.16
N LYS A 106 12.09 -1.11 15.90
CA LYS A 106 12.07 -1.18 17.36
C LYS A 106 11.72 -2.56 17.91
N ASN A 107 11.09 -3.40 17.10
CA ASN A 107 10.50 -4.66 17.52
C ASN A 107 10.92 -5.81 16.63
N GLN A 108 11.02 -7.01 17.21
CA GLN A 108 11.23 -8.25 16.46
C GLN A 108 9.99 -9.15 16.58
N PRO A 109 8.99 -8.97 15.70
CA PRO A 109 7.77 -9.75 15.75
C PRO A 109 8.04 -11.23 15.48
N SER A 110 7.29 -12.11 16.14
CA SER A 110 7.42 -13.56 15.94
C SER A 110 7.08 -13.95 14.49
N ARG A 111 7.54 -15.13 14.06
CA ARG A 111 7.19 -15.65 12.72
C ARG A 111 5.68 -15.80 12.53
N ALA A 112 4.94 -16.15 13.58
CA ALA A 112 3.49 -16.30 13.48
C ALA A 112 2.82 -14.96 13.12
N VAL A 113 3.24 -13.87 13.75
CA VAL A 113 2.78 -12.51 13.47
C VAL A 113 3.18 -12.08 12.05
N GLN A 114 4.42 -12.34 11.64
CA GLN A 114 4.85 -12.04 10.27
C GLN A 114 4.02 -12.81 9.22
N ILE A 115 3.72 -14.10 9.44
CA ILE A 115 2.85 -14.88 8.53
C ILE A 115 1.44 -14.28 8.47
N GLN A 116 0.87 -13.89 9.62
CA GLN A 116 -0.42 -13.22 9.67
C GLN A 116 -0.42 -11.93 8.85
N TRP A 117 0.62 -11.12 9.00
CA TRP A 117 0.83 -9.90 8.24
C TRP A 117 0.83 -10.12 6.72
N PHE A 118 1.57 -11.11 6.22
CA PHE A 118 1.58 -11.44 4.78
C PHE A 118 0.20 -11.87 4.28
N ARG A 119 -0.57 -12.60 5.08
CA ARG A 119 -1.94 -13.00 4.73
C ARG A 119 -2.88 -11.81 4.67
N GLN A 120 -2.81 -10.91 5.65
CA GLN A 120 -3.64 -9.71 5.66
C GLN A 120 -3.32 -8.81 4.47
N MET A 121 -2.03 -8.62 4.15
CA MET A 121 -1.61 -7.88 2.95
C MET A 121 -2.16 -8.53 1.66
N ALA A 122 -2.04 -9.85 1.52
CA ALA A 122 -2.56 -10.55 0.33
C ALA A 122 -4.09 -10.44 0.22
N ARG A 123 -4.84 -10.53 1.32
CA ARG A 123 -6.30 -10.30 1.32
C ARG A 123 -6.68 -8.88 0.95
N ALA A 124 -5.98 -7.89 1.49
CA ALA A 124 -6.25 -6.48 1.19
C ALA A 124 -6.02 -6.20 -0.30
N LEU A 125 -4.92 -6.72 -0.86
CA LEU A 125 -4.62 -6.62 -2.30
C LEU A 125 -5.67 -7.28 -3.18
N GLU A 126 -6.10 -8.50 -2.83
CA GLU A 126 -7.18 -9.19 -3.56
C GLU A 126 -8.45 -8.33 -3.61
N GLN A 127 -8.85 -7.74 -2.47
CA GLN A 127 -10.03 -6.88 -2.39
C GLN A 127 -9.89 -5.60 -3.22
N ILE A 128 -8.71 -4.97 -3.17
CA ILE A 128 -8.38 -3.77 -3.97
C ILE A 128 -8.47 -4.09 -5.47
N MET A 129 -7.82 -5.18 -5.89
CA MET A 129 -7.73 -5.59 -7.29
C MET A 129 -9.09 -5.93 -7.92
N ILE A 130 -10.00 -6.52 -7.14
CA ILE A 130 -11.33 -6.90 -7.65
C ILE A 130 -12.20 -5.67 -7.93
N ASN A 131 -12.12 -4.63 -7.09
CA ASN A 131 -13.14 -3.59 -7.05
C ASN A 131 -12.71 -2.25 -7.60
N VAL A 132 -11.40 -2.05 -7.72
CA VAL A 132 -10.88 -0.76 -8.06
C VAL A 132 -9.88 -0.98 -9.20
N PHE A 133 -10.02 -0.20 -10.29
CA PHE A 133 -9.03 -0.14 -11.38
C PHE A 133 -7.73 0.53 -10.90
N LEU A 134 -7.33 0.22 -9.66
CA LEU A 134 -6.15 0.75 -9.04
C LEU A 134 -5.00 -0.06 -9.53
N SER A 135 -3.95 0.67 -9.83
CA SER A 135 -2.68 0.04 -10.03
C SER A 135 -2.29 -0.60 -8.69
N PRO A 136 -1.64 -1.77 -8.65
CA PRO A 136 -1.12 -2.37 -7.41
C PRO A 136 0.01 -1.54 -6.75
N ILE A 137 0.11 -0.24 -7.05
CA ILE A 137 1.09 0.74 -6.56
C ILE A 137 0.91 1.02 -5.05
N LEU A 138 -0.22 0.65 -4.47
CA LEU A 138 -0.59 0.88 -3.07
C LEU A 138 0.40 0.33 -2.03
N LEU A 139 1.13 -0.76 -2.33
CA LEU A 139 2.11 -1.35 -1.42
C LEU A 139 3.56 -0.87 -1.62
N ARG A 140 3.78 0.17 -2.43
CA ARG A 140 5.12 0.69 -2.74
C ARG A 140 5.96 1.12 -1.54
N SER A 141 5.34 1.38 -0.41
CA SER A 141 6.02 1.87 0.78
C SER A 141 5.43 1.20 1.99
N THR A 142 6.27 0.53 2.79
CA THR A 142 5.89 -0.01 4.11
C THR A 142 5.38 1.08 5.07
N ARG A 143 5.59 2.37 4.75
CA ARG A 143 4.98 3.50 5.47
C ARG A 143 3.47 3.63 5.27
N ASN A 144 2.95 3.04 4.20
CA ASN A 144 1.51 2.97 3.90
C ASN A 144 0.87 1.74 4.56
N VAL A 145 1.63 0.98 5.34
CA VAL A 145 1.16 -0.20 6.07
C VAL A 145 1.20 0.16 7.55
N LEU A 146 0.02 0.31 8.16
CA LEU A 146 -0.13 0.69 9.56
C LEU A 146 -0.53 -0.52 10.41
N LEU A 147 -0.26 -0.43 11.71
CA LEU A 147 -0.54 -1.48 12.68
C LEU A 147 -1.57 -1.01 13.73
N ASP A 148 -2.65 -1.76 13.87
CA ASP A 148 -3.65 -1.57 14.93
C ASP A 148 -3.09 -2.08 16.28
N SER A 149 -3.83 -1.84 17.36
CA SER A 149 -3.62 -2.29 18.75
C SER A 149 -3.31 -3.78 18.88
N ASP A 150 -3.96 -4.63 18.09
CA ASP A 150 -3.77 -6.09 18.05
C ASP A 150 -2.66 -6.55 17.09
N LEU A 151 -1.90 -5.60 16.54
CA LEU A 151 -0.90 -5.78 15.49
C LEU A 151 -1.48 -6.24 14.14
N SER A 152 -2.78 -6.11 13.90
CA SER A 152 -3.33 -6.30 12.57
C SER A 152 -2.82 -5.22 11.61
N ILE A 153 -2.50 -5.64 10.38
CA ILE A 153 -2.07 -4.72 9.34
C ILE A 153 -3.27 -4.07 8.66
N ASN A 154 -3.16 -2.76 8.43
CA ASN A 154 -4.10 -1.99 7.65
C ASN A 154 -3.37 -1.09 6.64
N ILE A 155 -3.72 -1.21 5.35
CA ILE A 155 -3.19 -0.35 4.30
C ILE A 155 -3.86 1.02 4.38
N PHE A 156 -3.02 2.05 4.29
CA PHE A 156 -3.36 3.46 4.35
C PHE A 156 -2.96 4.14 3.03
N ASP A 157 -3.59 5.28 2.74
CA ASP A 157 -3.34 6.16 1.58
C ASP A 157 -3.79 5.60 0.22
N LEU A 158 -5.07 5.83 -0.10
CA LEU A 158 -5.68 5.51 -1.40
C LEU A 158 -5.72 6.74 -2.33
N SER A 159 -4.99 7.81 -2.01
CA SER A 159 -5.16 9.11 -2.67
C SER A 159 -4.49 9.20 -4.06
N GLU A 160 -3.34 8.55 -4.25
CA GLU A 160 -2.61 8.55 -5.53
C GLU A 160 -3.27 7.71 -6.62
N GLU A 161 -4.20 6.87 -6.21
CA GLU A 161 -4.96 5.94 -7.04
C GLU A 161 -6.18 6.63 -7.72
N SER A 162 -6.42 7.91 -7.42
CA SER A 162 -7.58 8.65 -7.93
C SER A 162 -7.43 9.28 -9.33
N LEU A 163 -6.23 9.34 -9.92
CA LEU A 163 -5.98 10.34 -10.99
C LEU A 163 -5.09 9.94 -12.20
N LEU A 164 -4.89 8.65 -12.53
CA LEU A 164 -4.09 8.32 -13.73
C LEU A 164 -4.84 7.51 -14.79
N PRO A 165 -5.10 8.08 -15.99
CA PRO A 165 -5.07 7.29 -17.22
C PRO A 165 -3.68 6.65 -17.33
N LEU A 166 -3.62 5.40 -17.81
CA LEU A 166 -2.44 4.53 -17.97
C LEU A 166 -1.25 5.12 -18.76
N THR A 167 -1.26 6.40 -19.14
CA THR A 167 -0.37 6.99 -20.15
C THR A 167 0.80 7.79 -19.58
N ASN A 168 0.78 8.20 -18.31
CA ASN A 168 1.81 9.07 -17.72
C ASN A 168 2.51 8.42 -16.52
N TYR A 169 3.19 7.30 -16.75
CA TYR A 169 4.13 6.77 -15.77
C TYR A 169 5.42 7.60 -15.81
N THR A 170 5.69 8.38 -14.78
CA THR A 170 7.01 8.98 -14.56
C THR A 170 8.01 7.89 -14.18
N LYS A 171 9.25 8.06 -14.62
CA LYS A 171 10.35 7.10 -14.45
C LYS A 171 10.57 6.78 -12.96
N PHE A 172 10.31 5.54 -12.58
CA PHE A 172 10.48 5.02 -11.22
C PHE A 172 11.82 4.26 -11.07
N ASP A 173 12.27 4.03 -9.83
CA ASP A 173 13.46 3.21 -9.51
C ASP A 173 13.38 1.79 -10.11
N PHE A 174 12.16 1.30 -10.30
CA PHE A 174 11.83 0.09 -11.03
C PHE A 174 10.74 0.40 -12.05
N ASP A 175 11.13 0.54 -13.32
CA ASP A 175 10.22 0.78 -14.42
C ASP A 175 9.94 -0.54 -15.14
N LEU A 176 8.73 -1.08 -14.98
CA LEU A 176 8.28 -2.29 -15.69
C LEU A 176 8.19 -2.07 -17.22
N CYS A 177 8.27 -0.81 -17.65
CA CYS A 177 8.28 -0.38 -19.04
C CYS A 177 9.66 0.18 -19.47
N ASN A 178 10.73 -0.05 -18.70
CA ASN A 178 12.07 0.50 -19.01
C ASN A 178 12.61 0.03 -20.38
N ASN A 179 12.08 -1.09 -20.89
CA ASN A 179 12.38 -1.64 -22.23
C ASN A 179 11.34 -1.26 -23.29
N GLY A 180 10.55 -0.21 -23.03
CA GLY A 180 9.43 0.22 -23.85
C GLY A 180 8.10 -0.41 -23.42
N ILE A 181 6.99 0.30 -23.69
CA ILE A 181 5.63 -0.22 -23.53
C ILE A 181 5.37 -1.16 -24.72
N PRO A 182 5.14 -2.47 -24.50
CA PRO A 182 4.77 -3.39 -25.57
C PRO A 182 3.52 -2.91 -26.31
N LYS A 183 3.34 -3.30 -27.57
CA LYS A 183 2.22 -2.84 -28.42
C LYS A 183 0.83 -3.16 -27.86
N ASP A 184 0.74 -4.10 -26.92
CA ASP A 184 -0.49 -4.49 -26.24
C ASP A 184 -0.71 -3.74 -24.90
N GLY A 185 0.18 -2.80 -24.56
CA GLY A 185 0.10 -1.98 -23.35
C GLY A 185 0.48 -2.70 -22.06
N ARG A 186 0.97 -3.95 -22.11
CA ARG A 186 1.24 -4.77 -20.92
C ARG A 186 2.69 -4.65 -20.47
N ALA A 187 2.91 -4.41 -19.18
CA ALA A 187 4.22 -4.48 -18.56
C ALA A 187 4.89 -5.85 -18.80
N LEU A 188 6.21 -5.85 -18.98
CA LEU A 188 7.01 -7.07 -19.04
C LEU A 188 7.42 -7.49 -17.63
N TRP A 189 7.60 -8.80 -17.41
CA TRP A 189 8.22 -9.28 -16.19
C TRP A 189 9.65 -8.69 -16.08
N PRO A 190 10.03 -8.16 -14.91
CA PRO A 190 11.38 -7.69 -14.70
C PRO A 190 12.36 -8.84 -14.81
N LEU A 191 13.57 -8.54 -15.28
CA LEU A 191 14.64 -9.52 -15.32
C LEU A 191 14.94 -9.99 -13.90
N ARG A 192 15.11 -11.30 -13.68
CA ARG A 192 15.39 -11.81 -12.32
C ARG A 192 16.59 -11.12 -11.67
N ASN A 193 17.62 -10.77 -12.43
CA ASN A 193 18.82 -10.10 -11.91
C ASN A 193 18.60 -8.62 -11.52
N SER A 194 17.49 -7.98 -11.91
CA SER A 194 17.14 -6.65 -11.42
C SER A 194 16.46 -6.72 -10.06
N LEU A 195 15.86 -7.86 -9.69
CA LEU A 195 15.17 -8.06 -8.42
C LEU A 195 16.15 -8.39 -7.29
N HIS A 196 15.81 -8.01 -6.07
CA HIS A 196 16.59 -8.33 -4.89
C HIS A 196 16.79 -9.85 -4.72
N ARG A 197 17.86 -10.25 -4.06
CA ARG A 197 18.08 -11.66 -3.69
C ARG A 197 17.24 -11.97 -2.46
N SER A 198 16.54 -13.11 -2.48
CA SER A 198 15.81 -13.61 -1.32
C SER A 198 16.57 -14.72 -0.56
N ASP A 199 17.82 -14.98 -0.94
CA ASP A 199 18.69 -15.98 -0.33
C ASP A 199 18.79 -15.75 1.19
N GLY A 200 18.50 -16.80 1.96
CA GLY A 200 18.55 -16.75 3.43
C GLY A 200 17.33 -16.10 4.09
N LEU A 201 16.37 -15.56 3.32
CA LEU A 201 15.08 -15.14 3.86
C LEU A 201 14.20 -16.37 4.07
N TRP A 202 13.57 -16.46 5.25
CA TRP A 202 12.67 -17.58 5.54
C TRP A 202 11.40 -17.55 4.67
N LEU A 203 11.07 -16.43 4.02
CA LEU A 203 10.00 -16.33 3.02
C LEU A 203 10.51 -16.40 1.58
N GLY A 204 11.81 -16.64 1.37
CA GLY A 204 12.44 -16.62 0.06
C GLY A 204 11.65 -17.38 -1.01
N PRO A 205 11.23 -18.64 -0.78
CA PRO A 205 10.46 -19.39 -1.77
C PRO A 205 9.14 -18.73 -2.20
N ILE A 206 8.43 -18.09 -1.26
CA ILE A 206 7.18 -17.39 -1.55
C ILE A 206 7.47 -16.12 -2.37
N ILE A 207 8.50 -15.36 -1.97
CA ILE A 207 8.95 -14.15 -2.67
C ILE A 207 9.39 -14.48 -4.10
N GLU A 208 10.21 -15.51 -4.29
CA GLU A 208 10.65 -15.94 -5.63
C GLU A 208 9.47 -16.34 -6.51
N ASN A 209 8.50 -17.08 -5.97
CA ASN A 209 7.31 -17.48 -6.72
C ASN A 209 6.38 -16.30 -7.04
N SER A 210 6.39 -15.21 -6.25
CA SER A 210 5.69 -13.97 -6.59
C SER A 210 6.37 -13.19 -7.72
N TRP A 211 7.63 -13.47 -8.02
CA TRP A 211 8.46 -12.76 -9.01
C TRP A 211 8.74 -13.55 -10.28
N ALA A 212 8.35 -14.83 -10.32
CA ALA A 212 8.64 -15.73 -11.42
C ALA A 212 7.51 -15.76 -12.46
N GLU A 213 7.89 -15.80 -13.74
CA GLU A 213 6.97 -16.13 -14.81
C GLU A 213 6.38 -17.54 -14.57
N GLY A 214 5.06 -17.64 -14.53
CA GLY A 214 4.36 -18.89 -14.18
C GLY A 214 4.26 -19.20 -12.68
N GLY A 215 4.70 -18.28 -11.82
CA GLY A 215 4.51 -18.33 -10.37
C GLY A 215 3.11 -17.90 -9.92
N PHE A 216 3.00 -17.25 -8.76
CA PHE A 216 1.71 -16.74 -8.27
C PHE A 216 1.16 -15.67 -9.20
N GLN A 217 -0.07 -15.87 -9.66
CA GLN A 217 -0.69 -15.00 -10.67
C GLN A 217 -1.37 -13.78 -10.05
N ASN A 218 -1.77 -13.89 -8.78
CA ASN A 218 -2.49 -12.88 -8.02
C ASN A 218 -2.35 -13.18 -6.52
N ALA A 219 -2.87 -12.27 -5.70
CA ALA A 219 -2.84 -12.43 -4.24
C ALA A 219 -3.66 -13.65 -3.75
N HIS A 220 -4.70 -14.07 -4.48
CA HIS A 220 -5.48 -15.28 -4.16
C HIS A 220 -4.60 -16.54 -4.14
N HIS A 221 -3.75 -16.73 -5.16
CA HIS A 221 -2.85 -17.89 -5.21
C HIS A 221 -1.83 -17.91 -4.05
N VAL A 222 -1.46 -16.73 -3.51
CA VAL A 222 -0.61 -16.63 -2.32
C VAL A 222 -1.38 -17.09 -1.08
N LEU A 223 -2.67 -16.75 -0.98
CA LEU A 223 -3.54 -17.14 0.14
C LEU A 223 -3.85 -18.63 0.17
N GLU A 224 -3.95 -19.28 -0.99
CA GLU A 224 -4.22 -20.73 -1.10
C GLU A 224 -3.03 -21.61 -0.68
N GLN A 225 -1.85 -21.02 -0.43
CA GLN A 225 -0.69 -21.79 -0.01
C GLN A 225 -0.86 -22.41 1.38
N ASP A 226 -0.61 -23.73 1.47
CA ASP A 226 -0.69 -24.51 2.70
C ASP A 226 0.10 -23.83 3.83
N ASN A 227 -0.47 -23.77 5.04
CA ASN A 227 0.21 -23.37 6.28
C ASN A 227 1.59 -24.01 6.42
N ARG A 228 1.78 -25.23 5.90
CA ARG A 228 3.08 -25.91 5.89
C ARG A 228 4.11 -25.23 4.99
N LEU A 229 3.74 -24.61 3.88
CA LEU A 229 4.67 -23.82 3.05
C LEU A 229 5.09 -22.52 3.75
N TRP A 230 4.17 -21.91 4.50
CA TRP A 230 4.49 -20.75 5.35
C TRP A 230 5.40 -21.11 6.53
N LEU A 231 5.38 -22.35 7.00
CA LEU A 231 6.13 -22.82 8.17
C LEU A 231 7.40 -23.62 7.84
N ASN A 232 7.48 -24.27 6.67
CA ASN A 232 8.57 -25.14 6.22
C ASN A 232 9.14 -24.69 4.86
N THR A 233 9.85 -23.57 4.84
CA THR A 233 10.59 -23.11 3.65
C THR A 233 11.93 -23.82 3.49
N ARG A 234 11.86 -25.14 3.26
CA ARG A 234 12.96 -25.97 2.74
C ARG A 234 12.56 -26.73 1.47
N LEU A 235 11.44 -26.41 0.83
CA LEU A 235 11.04 -27.08 -0.40
C LEU A 235 11.62 -26.35 -1.62
N PRO A 236 12.42 -27.04 -2.47
CA PRO A 236 12.92 -26.47 -3.70
C PRO A 236 11.77 -26.27 -4.70
N ILE A 237 11.95 -25.23 -5.52
CA ILE A 237 11.05 -24.77 -6.59
C ILE A 237 10.66 -25.91 -7.56
N SER A 238 11.47 -26.96 -7.67
CA SER A 238 11.27 -28.10 -8.58
C SER A 238 10.10 -29.04 -8.23
N SER A 239 9.37 -28.81 -7.13
CA SER A 239 8.33 -29.73 -6.64
C SER A 239 6.91 -29.36 -7.08
N TRP A 240 6.72 -28.28 -7.82
CA TRP A 240 5.39 -27.74 -8.09
C TRP A 240 4.87 -28.18 -9.47
N PRO A 241 3.64 -28.72 -9.56
CA PRO A 241 3.08 -29.18 -10.82
C PRO A 241 2.63 -27.97 -11.66
N TYR A 242 3.30 -27.75 -12.79
CA TYR A 242 2.90 -26.74 -13.77
C TYR A 242 1.74 -27.24 -14.64
N PRO A 243 0.58 -26.55 -14.69
CA PRO A 243 -0.34 -26.68 -15.80
C PRO A 243 0.00 -25.63 -16.85
N ASN A 244 0.29 -26.08 -18.06
CA ASN A 244 0.24 -25.25 -19.25
C ASN A 244 -1.19 -24.72 -19.45
N HIS A 245 -1.29 -23.48 -19.94
CA HIS A 245 -2.49 -22.71 -20.31
C HIS A 245 -3.14 -21.86 -19.21
N VAL A 246 -2.81 -20.55 -19.18
CA VAL A 246 -3.69 -19.41 -19.53
C VAL A 246 -2.80 -18.19 -19.78
N LYS A 247 -3.06 -17.45 -20.86
CA LYS A 247 -2.41 -16.17 -21.17
C LYS A 247 -3.01 -15.04 -20.32
N ASN A 248 -2.13 -14.15 -19.88
CA ASN A 248 -2.39 -12.78 -19.38
C ASN A 248 -2.93 -12.65 -17.95
N SER A 249 -2.06 -12.16 -17.05
CA SER A 249 -2.21 -10.95 -16.23
C SER A 249 -1.21 -11.06 -15.07
N VAL A 250 -0.53 -9.96 -14.73
CA VAL A 250 0.39 -9.90 -13.59
C VAL A 250 -0.07 -8.79 -12.67
N VAL A 251 -0.29 -9.14 -11.41
CA VAL A 251 -0.28 -8.16 -10.31
C VAL A 251 0.89 -8.51 -9.41
N MET A 252 1.82 -7.56 -9.29
CA MET A 252 2.98 -7.68 -8.42
C MET A 252 2.71 -6.93 -7.11
N LEU A 253 3.03 -7.62 -6.00
CA LEU A 253 3.00 -7.18 -4.61
C LEU A 253 3.90 -5.96 -4.35
#